data_AF-A0A7J3QB86-F1
#
_entry.id   AF-A0A7J3QB86-F1
#
_cell.length_a   1.000
_cell.length_b   1.000
_cell.length_c   1.000
_cell.angle_alpha   90.00
_cell.angle_beta   90.00
_cell.angle_gamma   90.00
#
_symmetry.space_group_name_H-M   'P 1'
#
loop_
_entity.id
_entity.type
_entity.pdbx_description
1 polymer ?
#
loop_
_entity_poly.entity_id
_entity_poly.type
_entity_poly.pdbx_seq_one_letter_code
_entity_poly.pdbx_strand_id
1 'polypeptide(L)'
;MVHRLRLVVVLSTVALVLYSVTASAEGLVLLPLDSCGYEVATALIERGLLDAVVVAPANIEALDLSRTRVAVLAILSTATEGFLELDRPLYASTDTLEVRAERIVSAADLVAYCVYRDLDALARVAQVLKPQSSPPVLKIEAILLVVAVAVAATLSVGKELQVRFREPLRRVAATISISLSLLMAKTKLGYADLLNHPIRATILEVLKTRGVADFGELMRYTKASRATLEWHLWVLKTRGLIVEVKSGRRRLYKAKP
;
A
#
# COMPACT_ATOMS: atom_id res chain seq x y z
N MET A 1 43.43 -15.67 -16.56
CA MET A 1 43.25 -14.43 -15.74
C MET A 1 42.22 -13.46 -16.33
N VAL A 2 42.27 -13.17 -17.64
CA VAL A 2 41.39 -12.20 -18.33
C VAL A 2 39.88 -12.46 -18.16
N HIS A 3 39.43 -13.72 -18.19
CA HIS A 3 38.00 -14.04 -18.02
C HIS A 3 37.44 -13.72 -16.63
N ARG A 4 38.25 -13.79 -15.57
CA ARG A 4 37.81 -13.47 -14.21
C ARG A 4 37.61 -11.97 -14.03
N LEU A 5 38.48 -11.16 -14.65
CA LEU A 5 38.38 -9.70 -14.63
C LEU A 5 37.10 -9.20 -15.32
N ARG A 6 36.78 -9.76 -16.50
CA ARG A 6 35.55 -9.40 -17.24
C ARG A 6 34.28 -9.74 -16.48
N LEU A 7 34.26 -10.88 -15.78
CA LEU A 7 33.12 -11.28 -14.97
C LEU A 7 32.88 -10.32 -13.79
N VAL A 8 33.96 -9.92 -13.10
CA VAL A 8 33.87 -8.97 -11.98
C VAL A 8 33.31 -7.63 -12.45
N VAL A 9 33.79 -7.09 -13.58
CA VAL A 9 33.31 -5.81 -14.12
C VAL A 9 31.82 -5.86 -14.46
N VAL A 10 31.35 -6.95 -15.09
CA VAL A 10 29.94 -7.14 -15.42
C VAL A 10 29.09 -7.27 -14.15
N LEU A 11 29.52 -8.06 -13.17
CA LEU A 11 28.78 -8.22 -11.91
C LEU A 11 28.72 -6.92 -11.11
N SER A 12 29.80 -6.15 -11.06
CA SER A 12 29.84 -4.85 -10.38
C SER A 12 28.92 -3.82 -11.04
N THR A 13 28.83 -3.80 -12.37
CA THR A 13 27.90 -2.90 -13.07
C THR A 13 26.45 -3.34 -12.94
N VAL A 14 26.16 -4.64 -13.01
CA VAL A 14 24.82 -5.15 -12.72
C VAL A 14 24.41 -4.83 -11.28
N ALA A 15 25.31 -5.00 -10.31
CA ALA A 15 25.05 -4.64 -8.91
C ALA A 15 24.81 -3.13 -8.74
N LEU A 16 25.57 -2.27 -9.41
CA LEU A 16 25.38 -0.82 -9.38
C LEU A 16 24.03 -0.41 -10.01
N VAL A 17 23.65 -1.04 -11.13
CA VAL A 17 22.34 -0.82 -11.77
C VAL A 17 21.22 -1.26 -10.83
N LEU A 18 21.29 -2.46 -10.28
CA LEU A 18 20.32 -2.97 -9.31
C LEU A 18 20.22 -2.04 -8.10
N TYR A 19 21.35 -1.57 -7.57
CA TYR A 19 21.39 -0.63 -6.45
C TYR A 19 20.73 0.70 -6.82
N SER A 20 21.03 1.27 -7.99
CA SER A 20 20.43 2.54 -8.44
C SER A 20 18.92 2.45 -8.71
N VAL A 21 18.44 1.30 -9.20
CA VAL A 21 17.01 1.03 -9.38
C VAL A 21 16.31 0.88 -8.02
N THR A 22 16.93 0.22 -7.05
CA THR A 22 16.37 0.07 -5.70
C THR A 22 16.46 1.34 -4.86
N ALA A 23 17.43 2.22 -5.14
CA ALA A 23 17.65 3.45 -4.38
C ALA A 23 16.75 4.61 -4.83
N SER A 24 16.06 4.48 -5.97
CA SER A 24 15.30 5.57 -6.59
C SER A 24 13.78 5.51 -6.39
N ALA A 25 13.24 4.43 -5.81
CA ALA A 25 11.82 4.35 -5.54
C ALA A 25 11.54 5.00 -4.18
N GLU A 26 11.42 6.33 -4.15
CA GLU A 26 10.74 6.99 -3.03
C GLU A 26 9.31 6.43 -2.99
N GLY A 27 9.06 5.50 -2.07
CA GLY A 27 7.76 4.86 -1.92
C GLY A 27 6.74 5.89 -1.44
N LEU A 28 5.59 5.95 -2.12
CA LEU A 28 4.43 6.67 -1.61
C LEU A 28 3.69 5.75 -0.64
N VAL A 29 3.51 6.20 0.60
CA VAL A 29 2.66 5.55 1.59
C VAL A 29 1.37 6.33 1.72
N LEU A 30 0.24 5.63 1.58
CA LEU A 30 -1.08 6.17 1.85
C LEU A 30 -1.47 5.78 3.28
N LEU A 31 -1.75 6.79 4.11
CA LEU A 31 -2.15 6.65 5.50
C LEU A 31 -3.64 7.04 5.64
N PRO A 32 -4.57 6.10 5.45
CA PRO A 32 -5.98 6.36 5.65
C PRO A 32 -6.31 6.44 7.14
N LEU A 33 -6.96 7.53 7.56
CA LEU A 33 -7.40 7.73 8.94
C LEU A 33 -8.86 7.33 9.18
N ASP A 34 -9.63 7.14 8.11
CA ASP A 34 -11.04 6.71 8.16
C ASP A 34 -11.37 5.71 7.05
N SER A 35 -12.62 5.24 7.04
CA SER A 35 -13.10 4.25 6.07
C SER A 35 -13.07 4.75 4.63
N CYS A 36 -13.34 6.04 4.41
CA CYS A 36 -13.35 6.60 3.07
C CYS A 36 -11.95 6.84 2.52
N GLY A 37 -11.03 7.32 3.35
CA GLY A 37 -9.61 7.40 3.01
C GLY A 37 -9.07 6.02 2.63
N TYR A 38 -9.45 4.96 3.36
CA TYR A 38 -9.03 3.59 3.05
C TYR A 38 -9.59 3.10 1.71
N GLU A 39 -10.86 3.39 1.45
CA GLU A 39 -11.53 3.03 0.21
C GLU A 39 -10.93 3.73 -1.01
N VAL A 40 -10.66 5.03 -0.90
CA VAL A 40 -9.96 5.82 -1.93
C VAL A 40 -8.55 5.27 -2.15
N ALA A 41 -7.79 5.03 -1.08
CA ALA A 41 -6.42 4.51 -1.16
C ALA A 41 -6.36 3.17 -1.91
N THR A 42 -7.26 2.25 -1.56
CA THR A 42 -7.36 0.93 -2.18
C THR A 42 -7.71 1.06 -3.65
N ALA A 43 -8.70 1.90 -3.99
CA ALA A 43 -9.11 2.11 -5.37
C ALA A 43 -8.03 2.73 -6.27
N LEU A 44 -7.20 3.63 -5.73
CA LEU A 44 -6.07 4.22 -6.44
C LEU A 44 -5.05 3.14 -6.86
N ILE A 45 -4.77 2.19 -5.96
CA ILE A 45 -3.81 1.10 -6.21
C ILE A 45 -4.40 0.05 -7.13
N GLU A 46 -5.61 -0.44 -6.84
CA GLU A 46 -6.26 -1.51 -7.62
C GLU A 46 -6.47 -1.11 -9.09
N ARG A 47 -6.62 0.19 -9.37
CA ARG A 47 -6.78 0.74 -10.72
C ARG A 47 -5.45 1.16 -11.38
N GLY A 48 -4.32 0.98 -10.71
CA GLY A 48 -3.01 1.39 -11.21
C GLY A 48 -2.85 2.90 -11.40
N LEU A 49 -3.61 3.70 -10.65
CA LEU A 49 -3.51 5.17 -10.71
C LEU A 49 -2.32 5.68 -9.89
N LEU A 50 -1.91 4.93 -8.87
CA LEU A 50 -0.74 5.18 -8.03
C LEU A 50 -0.01 3.87 -7.73
N ASP A 51 1.31 3.94 -7.73
CA ASP A 51 2.17 2.90 -7.15
C ASP A 51 2.48 3.31 -5.70
N ALA A 52 1.71 2.77 -4.76
CA ALA A 52 1.74 3.16 -3.37
C ALA A 52 1.39 2.00 -2.44
N VAL A 53 1.75 2.12 -1.16
CA VAL A 53 1.42 1.15 -0.11
C VAL A 53 0.43 1.77 0.85
N VAL A 54 -0.68 1.08 1.13
CA VAL A 54 -1.60 1.49 2.20
C VAL A 54 -1.07 0.98 3.54
N VAL A 55 -0.85 1.90 4.48
CA VAL A 55 -0.38 1.57 5.83
C VAL A 55 -1.42 2.00 6.85
N ALA A 56 -1.78 1.11 7.78
CA ALA A 56 -2.67 1.46 8.86
C ALA A 56 -1.98 2.43 9.85
N PRO A 57 -2.70 3.38 10.49
CA PRO A 57 -2.12 4.37 11.40
C PRO A 57 -1.23 3.78 12.50
N ALA A 58 -1.64 2.65 13.07
CA ALA A 58 -0.90 1.94 14.12
C ALA A 58 0.51 1.45 13.71
N ASN A 59 0.88 1.55 12.44
CA ASN A 59 2.14 1.03 11.92
C ASN A 59 3.08 2.13 11.42
N ILE A 60 2.71 3.39 11.58
CA ILE A 60 3.50 4.50 11.06
C ILE A 60 4.89 4.57 11.69
N GLU A 61 5.00 4.18 12.97
CA GLU A 61 6.28 4.12 13.70
C GLU A 61 7.27 3.11 13.11
N ALA A 62 6.79 2.10 12.38
CA ALA A 62 7.65 1.11 11.73
C ALA A 62 8.18 1.58 10.37
N LEU A 63 7.73 2.73 9.87
CA LEU A 63 8.17 3.30 8.60
C LEU A 63 9.40 4.17 8.79
N ASP A 64 10.38 4.02 7.91
CA ASP A 64 11.47 4.98 7.77
C ASP A 64 10.94 6.22 7.03
N LEU A 65 10.43 7.18 7.81
CA LEU A 65 9.88 8.45 7.31
C LEU A 65 10.95 9.32 6.62
N SER A 66 12.25 9.05 6.81
CA SER A 66 13.31 9.83 6.17
C SER A 66 13.41 9.61 4.66
N ARG A 67 12.83 8.53 4.14
CA ARG A 67 12.89 8.11 2.73
C ARG A 67 11.52 7.90 2.09
N THR A 68 10.46 8.09 2.85
CA THR A 68 9.10 7.71 2.45
C THR A 68 8.21 8.93 2.39
N ARG A 69 7.55 9.14 1.24
CA ARG A 69 6.53 10.18 1.12
C ARG A 69 5.24 9.66 1.75
N VAL A 70 4.71 10.37 2.73
CA VAL A 70 3.44 9.99 3.38
C VAL A 70 2.32 10.91 2.91
N ALA A 71 1.25 10.31 2.41
CA ALA A 71 0.01 10.98 2.09
C ALA A 71 -1.09 10.56 3.08
N VAL A 72 -1.58 11.53 3.86
CA VAL A 72 -2.64 11.31 4.84
C VAL A 72 -3.99 11.53 4.18
N LEU A 73 -4.82 10.48 4.17
CA LEU A 73 -6.14 10.50 3.55
C LEU A 73 -7.20 10.45 4.65
N ALA A 74 -7.87 11.58 4.86
CA ALA A 74 -8.87 11.75 5.89
C ALA A 74 -9.98 12.69 5.43
N ILE A 75 -11.18 12.44 5.91
CA ILE A 75 -12.37 13.27 5.80
C ILE A 75 -12.73 13.64 7.24
N LEU A 76 -11.86 14.42 7.90
CA LEU A 76 -12.02 14.68 9.33
C LEU A 76 -12.51 16.10 9.60
N SER A 77 -13.57 16.18 10.41
CA SER A 77 -13.98 17.40 11.10
C SER A 77 -13.71 17.40 12.61
N THR A 78 -13.26 16.30 13.27
CA THR A 78 -13.21 16.30 14.75
C THR A 78 -12.21 15.40 15.51
N ALA A 79 -11.45 14.46 14.93
CA ALA A 79 -10.73 13.43 15.75
C ALA A 79 -9.21 13.30 15.56
N THR A 80 -8.55 14.25 14.88
CA THR A 80 -7.14 14.10 14.45
C THR A 80 -6.10 14.78 15.33
N GLU A 81 -6.48 15.47 16.41
CA GLU A 81 -5.55 16.28 17.20
C GLU A 81 -4.35 15.48 17.77
N GLY A 82 -4.45 14.15 17.90
CA GLY A 82 -3.35 13.30 18.38
C GLY A 82 -2.48 12.63 17.31
N PHE A 83 -2.83 12.68 16.01
CA PHE A 83 -2.12 11.93 14.95
C PHE A 83 -1.18 12.79 14.09
N LEU A 84 -1.14 14.10 14.32
CA LEU A 84 -0.51 15.09 13.42
C LEU A 84 0.78 15.71 13.96
N GLU A 85 1.54 15.01 14.82
CA GLU A 85 2.97 15.31 15.01
C GLU A 85 3.85 14.60 13.96
N LEU A 86 3.37 14.52 12.72
CA LEU A 86 4.26 14.21 11.61
C LEU A 86 4.98 15.52 11.27
N ASP A 87 6.28 15.57 11.49
CA ASP A 87 7.07 16.79 11.25
C ASP A 87 6.92 17.32 9.81
N ARG A 88 6.56 16.45 8.84
CA ARG A 88 6.35 16.80 7.41
C ARG A 88 5.43 15.81 6.65
N PRO A 89 4.09 15.85 6.82
CA PRO A 89 3.21 15.15 5.89
C PRO A 89 3.27 15.82 4.50
N LEU A 90 3.52 15.05 3.44
CA LEU A 90 3.62 15.60 2.08
C LEU A 90 2.23 15.96 1.52
N TYR A 91 1.20 15.20 1.92
CA TYR A 91 -0.18 15.41 1.50
C TYR A 91 -1.15 15.25 2.67
N ALA A 92 -2.13 16.15 2.76
CA ALA A 92 -3.24 16.04 3.69
C ALA A 92 -4.56 16.34 2.98
N SER A 93 -5.60 15.56 3.30
CA SER A 93 -6.98 15.90 2.92
C SER A 93 -7.68 16.57 4.09
N THR A 94 -7.88 17.88 4.01
CA THR A 94 -8.60 18.61 5.05
C THR A 94 -9.24 19.87 4.46
N ASP A 95 -10.50 20.11 4.78
CA ASP A 95 -11.16 21.40 4.53
C ASP A 95 -11.00 22.35 5.75
N THR A 96 -10.46 21.87 6.88
CA THR A 96 -10.58 22.54 8.20
C THR A 96 -9.32 22.57 9.07
N LEU A 97 -8.22 21.91 8.69
CA LEU A 97 -6.98 21.93 9.47
C LEU A 97 -5.91 22.76 8.75
N GLU A 98 -5.27 23.67 9.49
CA GLU A 98 -4.04 24.35 9.08
C GLU A 98 -2.85 23.35 9.05
N VAL A 99 -2.95 22.29 8.27
CA VAL A 99 -1.84 21.35 8.07
C VAL A 99 -0.84 22.01 7.13
N ARG A 100 0.41 22.12 7.57
CA ARG A 100 1.54 22.46 6.69
C ARG A 100 1.86 21.26 5.78
N ALA A 101 0.99 21.00 4.80
CA ALA A 101 1.23 20.01 3.74
C ALA A 101 1.74 20.71 2.48
N GLU A 102 2.59 20.03 1.71
CA GLU A 102 3.04 20.56 0.42
C GLU A 102 1.90 20.63 -0.59
N ARG A 103 0.96 19.68 -0.52
CA ARG A 103 -0.27 19.71 -1.32
C ARG A 103 -1.48 19.23 -0.53
N ILE A 104 -2.63 19.78 -0.90
CA ILE A 104 -3.91 19.50 -0.26
C ILE A 104 -4.75 18.65 -1.20
N VAL A 105 -5.26 17.53 -0.70
CA VAL A 105 -6.28 16.72 -1.38
C VAL A 105 -7.65 17.24 -0.94
N SER A 106 -8.59 17.42 -1.87
CA SER A 106 -9.94 17.88 -1.50
C SER A 106 -10.69 16.80 -0.73
N ALA A 107 -11.22 17.13 0.45
CA ALA A 107 -12.06 16.19 1.20
C ALA A 107 -13.36 15.90 0.43
N ALA A 108 -13.90 16.88 -0.29
CA ALA A 108 -15.06 16.69 -1.17
C ALA A 108 -14.80 15.62 -2.26
N ASP A 109 -13.59 15.59 -2.84
CA ASP A 109 -13.23 14.55 -3.82
C ASP A 109 -13.12 13.15 -3.17
N LEU A 110 -12.59 13.07 -1.94
CA LEU A 110 -12.58 11.81 -1.19
C LEU A 110 -14.00 11.31 -0.90
N VAL A 111 -14.90 12.22 -0.44
CA VAL A 111 -16.31 11.90 -0.20
C VAL A 111 -17.00 11.49 -1.50
N ALA A 112 -16.78 12.24 -2.58
CA ALA A 112 -17.41 11.99 -3.88
C ALA A 112 -17.10 10.59 -4.39
N TYR A 113 -15.83 10.17 -4.31
CA TYR A 113 -15.48 8.80 -4.65
C TYR A 113 -16.03 7.77 -3.65
N CYS A 114 -15.85 7.99 -2.34
CA CYS A 114 -16.26 7.04 -1.31
C CYS A 114 -17.77 6.75 -1.36
N VAL A 115 -18.59 7.79 -1.40
CA VAL A 115 -20.06 7.68 -1.33
C VAL A 115 -20.67 7.39 -2.69
N TYR A 116 -20.24 8.10 -3.74
CA TYR A 116 -20.91 8.07 -5.05
C TYR A 116 -20.11 7.33 -6.12
N ARG A 117 -18.90 6.84 -5.83
CA ARG A 117 -18.00 6.20 -6.80
C ARG A 117 -17.65 7.09 -7.99
N ASP A 118 -17.58 8.40 -7.78
CA ASP A 118 -17.16 9.38 -8.79
C ASP A 118 -15.70 9.13 -9.21
N LEU A 119 -15.52 8.62 -10.43
CA LEU A 119 -14.19 8.28 -10.95
C LEU A 119 -13.36 9.50 -11.32
N ASP A 120 -13.99 10.62 -11.65
CA ASP A 120 -13.30 11.86 -11.95
C ASP A 120 -12.73 12.46 -10.65
N ALA A 121 -13.47 12.36 -9.54
CA ALA A 121 -12.96 12.68 -8.22
C ALA A 121 -11.73 11.82 -7.85
N LEU A 122 -11.80 10.51 -8.08
CA LEU A 122 -10.64 9.63 -7.86
C LEU A 122 -9.42 10.03 -8.71
N ALA A 123 -9.65 10.40 -9.98
CA ALA A 123 -8.58 10.85 -10.88
C ALA A 123 -7.94 12.16 -10.42
N ARG A 124 -8.73 13.12 -9.90
CA ARG A 124 -8.21 14.36 -9.29
C ARG A 124 -7.37 14.07 -8.06
N VAL A 125 -7.83 13.19 -7.17
CA VAL A 125 -7.05 12.73 -6.02
C VAL A 125 -5.72 12.11 -6.47
N ALA A 126 -5.77 11.23 -7.48
CA ALA A 126 -4.56 10.62 -8.05
C ALA A 126 -3.59 11.67 -8.61
N GLN A 127 -4.09 12.69 -9.30
CA GLN A 127 -3.27 13.75 -9.88
C GLN A 127 -2.55 14.57 -8.82
N VAL A 128 -3.21 14.87 -7.70
CA VAL A 128 -2.60 15.59 -6.58
C VAL A 128 -1.50 14.74 -5.93
N LEU A 129 -1.80 13.46 -5.68
CA LEU A 129 -0.92 12.51 -5.00
C LEU A 129 0.24 12.01 -5.87
N LYS A 130 0.10 12.06 -7.20
CA LYS A 130 1.21 11.73 -8.10
C LYS A 130 2.38 12.64 -7.74
N PRO A 131 3.57 12.07 -7.46
CA PRO A 131 4.75 12.89 -7.31
C PRO A 131 4.83 13.77 -8.55
N GLN A 132 4.99 15.09 -8.37
CA GLN A 132 5.49 15.86 -9.52
C GLN A 132 6.82 15.19 -9.78
N SER A 133 6.89 14.45 -10.88
CA SER A 133 8.15 14.05 -11.43
C SER A 133 8.90 15.36 -11.68
N SER A 134 9.68 15.81 -10.70
CA SER A 134 11.02 16.25 -11.04
C SER A 134 11.50 15.13 -11.97
N PRO A 135 11.68 15.39 -13.28
CA PRO A 135 12.13 14.35 -14.19
C PRO A 135 13.29 13.68 -13.47
N PRO A 136 13.29 12.34 -13.32
CA PRO A 136 14.29 11.70 -12.51
C PRO A 136 15.61 12.24 -13.03
N VAL A 137 16.32 13.00 -12.21
CA VAL A 137 17.69 13.35 -12.51
C VAL A 137 18.47 12.07 -12.21
N LEU A 138 18.13 10.99 -12.91
CA LEU A 138 19.13 10.18 -13.56
C LEU A 138 19.96 11.21 -14.30
N LYS A 139 21.01 11.70 -13.62
CA LYS A 139 22.06 12.47 -14.27
C LYS A 139 22.32 11.69 -15.54
N ILE A 140 22.10 12.31 -16.70
CA ILE A 140 22.21 11.66 -18.01
C ILE A 140 23.55 10.88 -18.08
N GLU A 141 24.55 11.36 -17.34
CA GLU A 141 25.81 10.72 -16.97
C GLU A 141 25.68 9.27 -16.44
N ALA A 142 24.79 8.95 -15.49
CA ALA A 142 24.59 7.61 -14.94
C ALA A 142 23.97 6.64 -15.98
N ILE A 143 23.00 7.11 -16.77
CA ILE A 143 22.44 6.31 -17.87
C ILE A 143 23.49 6.09 -18.96
N LEU A 144 24.20 7.14 -19.37
CA LEU A 144 25.28 7.05 -20.36
C LEU A 144 26.41 6.12 -19.88
N LEU A 145 26.76 6.16 -18.59
CA LEU A 145 27.77 5.27 -18.02
C LEU A 145 27.31 3.82 -18.04
N VAL A 146 26.06 3.54 -17.66
CA VAL A 146 25.49 2.18 -17.71
C VAL A 146 25.40 1.66 -19.14
N VAL A 147 24.95 2.48 -20.09
CA VAL A 147 24.87 2.14 -21.52
C VAL A 147 26.28 1.91 -22.08
N ALA A 148 27.25 2.78 -21.77
CA ALA A 148 28.62 2.63 -22.21
C ALA A 148 29.25 1.34 -21.69
N VAL A 149 29.05 1.00 -20.41
CA VAL A 149 29.59 -0.25 -19.84
C VAL A 149 28.87 -1.48 -20.39
N ALA A 150 27.55 -1.44 -20.59
CA ALA A 150 26.79 -2.53 -21.19
C ALA A 150 27.19 -2.76 -22.67
N VAL A 151 27.42 -1.70 -23.44
CA VAL A 151 27.90 -1.77 -24.82
C VAL A 151 29.34 -2.28 -24.88
N ALA A 152 30.23 -1.78 -24.00
CA ALA A 152 31.60 -2.28 -23.91
C ALA A 152 31.66 -3.76 -23.50
N ALA A 153 30.77 -4.19 -22.59
CA ALA A 153 30.65 -5.58 -22.16
C ALA A 153 30.09 -6.47 -23.27
N THR A 154 29.08 -6.04 -24.01
CA THR A 154 28.49 -6.83 -25.11
C THR A 154 29.42 -6.91 -26.33
N LEU A 155 30.15 -5.85 -26.66
CA LEU A 155 31.18 -5.88 -27.70
C LEU A 155 32.39 -6.74 -27.31
N SER A 156 32.65 -6.92 -26.02
CA SER A 156 33.78 -7.74 -25.51
C SER A 156 33.44 -9.20 -25.21
N VAL A 157 32.16 -9.57 -25.21
CA VAL A 157 31.71 -10.94 -24.89
C VAL A 157 31.30 -11.62 -26.19
N GLY A 158 32.14 -12.54 -26.68
CA GLY A 158 31.89 -13.32 -27.89
C GLY A 158 30.57 -14.10 -27.84
N LYS A 159 29.99 -14.36 -29.02
CA LYS A 159 28.66 -14.98 -29.25
C LYS A 159 28.36 -16.23 -28.41
N GLU A 160 29.38 -16.94 -27.95
CA GLU A 160 29.28 -18.19 -27.20
C GLU A 160 28.75 -18.03 -25.77
N LEU A 161 28.96 -16.86 -25.14
CA LEU A 161 28.51 -16.63 -23.75
C LEU A 161 27.03 -16.23 -23.65
N GLN A 162 26.46 -15.65 -24.70
CA GLN A 162 25.09 -15.14 -24.71
C GLN A 162 24.04 -16.27 -24.60
N VAL A 163 24.36 -17.45 -25.13
CA VAL A 163 23.49 -18.63 -25.03
C VAL A 163 23.44 -19.17 -23.60
N ARG A 164 24.53 -19.03 -22.84
CA ARG A 164 24.70 -19.69 -21.53
C ARG A 164 23.99 -18.98 -20.36
N PHE A 165 23.73 -17.68 -20.47
CA PHE A 165 23.20 -16.87 -19.36
C PHE A 165 21.69 -16.58 -19.43
N ARG A 166 20.98 -17.09 -20.44
CA ARG A 166 19.55 -16.82 -20.64
C ARG A 166 18.64 -17.42 -19.56
N GLU A 167 18.94 -18.62 -19.08
CA GLU A 167 18.17 -19.29 -18.03
C GLU A 167 18.36 -18.75 -16.60
N PRO A 168 19.58 -18.44 -16.11
CA PRO A 168 19.75 -17.94 -14.75
C PRO A 168 19.07 -16.59 -14.52
N LEU A 169 19.06 -15.69 -15.51
CA LEU A 169 18.35 -14.41 -15.45
C LEU A 169 16.84 -14.60 -15.25
N ARG A 170 16.24 -15.64 -15.86
CA ARG A 170 14.81 -15.94 -15.75
C ARG A 170 14.43 -16.43 -14.34
N ARG A 171 15.35 -17.12 -13.63
CA ARG A 171 15.11 -17.62 -12.27
C ARG A 171 15.16 -16.51 -11.22
N VAL A 172 16.10 -15.57 -11.35
CA VAL A 172 16.23 -14.44 -10.41
C VAL A 172 15.00 -13.54 -10.43
N ALA A 173 14.42 -13.29 -11.60
CA ALA A 173 13.19 -12.51 -11.74
C ALA A 173 11.99 -13.13 -10.98
N ALA A 174 11.90 -14.47 -10.94
CA ALA A 174 10.81 -15.16 -10.25
C ALA A 174 10.94 -15.11 -8.72
N THR A 175 12.16 -15.15 -8.17
CA THR A 175 12.39 -15.17 -6.72
C THR A 175 12.08 -13.82 -6.06
N ILE A 176 12.37 -12.72 -6.75
CA ILE A 176 12.11 -11.35 -6.26
C ILE A 176 10.60 -11.10 -6.09
N SER A 177 9.77 -11.70 -6.96
CA SER A 177 8.31 -11.55 -6.92
C SER A 177 7.65 -12.17 -5.68
N ILE A 178 8.23 -13.24 -5.10
CA ILE A 178 7.62 -13.97 -3.98
C ILE A 178 7.90 -13.26 -2.65
N SER A 179 9.10 -12.70 -2.49
CA SER A 179 9.53 -12.03 -1.27
C SER A 179 8.75 -10.74 -0.98
N LEU A 180 8.31 -10.04 -2.03
CA LEU A 180 7.58 -8.78 -1.91
C LEU A 180 6.15 -8.98 -1.37
N SER A 181 5.52 -10.12 -1.67
CA SER A 181 4.17 -10.44 -1.19
C SER A 181 4.11 -10.84 0.29
N LEU A 182 5.20 -11.38 0.86
CA LEU A 182 5.24 -11.78 2.27
C LEU A 182 5.42 -10.59 3.23
N LEU A 183 6.03 -9.50 2.76
CA LEU A 183 6.32 -8.33 3.60
C LEU A 183 5.05 -7.54 3.98
N MET A 184 3.97 -7.67 3.20
CA MET A 184 2.70 -6.94 3.38
C MET A 184 1.77 -7.55 4.44
N ALA A 185 2.11 -8.70 5.05
CA ALA A 185 1.15 -9.52 5.78
C ALA A 185 1.09 -9.35 7.31
N LYS A 186 1.94 -8.54 7.96
CA LYS A 186 2.01 -8.53 9.43
C LYS A 186 2.20 -7.15 10.04
N THR A 187 1.08 -6.52 10.35
CA THR A 187 1.07 -5.44 11.32
C THR A 187 -0.10 -5.61 12.29
N LYS A 188 0.21 -5.70 13.59
CA LYS A 188 -0.77 -6.02 14.63
C LYS A 188 -1.45 -4.73 15.13
N LEU A 189 -2.66 -4.40 14.65
CA LEU A 189 -3.60 -3.54 15.39
C LEU A 189 -3.73 -4.02 16.84
N GLY A 190 -3.68 -3.08 17.79
CA GLY A 190 -3.93 -3.33 19.20
C GLY A 190 -5.38 -3.79 19.44
N TYR A 191 -5.59 -4.61 20.47
CA TYR A 191 -6.91 -5.15 20.81
C TYR A 191 -7.92 -4.05 21.20
N ALA A 192 -7.45 -2.96 21.83
CA ALA A 192 -8.28 -1.82 22.20
C ALA A 192 -8.87 -1.09 20.97
N ASP A 193 -8.04 -0.81 19.96
CA ASP A 193 -8.47 -0.11 18.74
C ASP A 193 -9.44 -0.93 17.89
N LEU A 194 -9.35 -2.26 18.00
CA LEU A 194 -10.30 -3.17 17.35
C LEU A 194 -11.71 -3.02 17.92
N LEU A 195 -11.87 -2.72 19.20
CA LEU A 195 -13.18 -2.60 19.84
C LEU A 195 -13.78 -1.19 19.75
N ASN A 196 -12.96 -0.16 19.54
CA ASN A 196 -13.41 1.23 19.51
C ASN A 196 -14.26 1.62 18.29
N HIS A 197 -14.42 0.74 17.30
CA HIS A 197 -15.25 1.04 16.13
C HIS A 197 -16.69 0.57 16.33
N PRO A 198 -17.70 1.44 16.16
CA PRO A 198 -19.10 1.14 16.50
C PRO A 198 -19.63 -0.09 15.76
N ILE A 199 -19.36 -0.20 14.44
CA ILE A 199 -19.77 -1.38 13.67
C ILE A 199 -19.17 -2.68 14.21
N ARG A 200 -17.89 -2.69 14.61
CA ARG A 200 -17.24 -3.90 15.14
C ARG A 200 -17.80 -4.28 16.51
N ALA A 201 -18.04 -3.28 17.36
CA ALA A 201 -18.70 -3.46 18.65
C ALA A 201 -20.11 -4.07 18.46
N THR A 202 -20.92 -3.52 17.55
CA THR A 202 -22.26 -4.05 17.23
C THR A 202 -22.20 -5.48 16.68
N ILE A 203 -21.26 -5.81 15.78
CA ILE A 203 -21.08 -7.18 15.29
C ILE A 203 -20.81 -8.14 16.46
N LEU A 204 -19.86 -7.79 17.33
CA LEU A 204 -19.49 -8.64 18.46
C LEU A 204 -20.63 -8.77 19.48
N GLU A 205 -21.36 -7.71 19.76
CA GLU A 205 -22.55 -7.73 20.62
C GLU A 205 -23.62 -8.66 20.06
N VAL A 206 -23.99 -8.50 18.78
CA VAL A 206 -24.97 -9.36 18.11
C VAL A 206 -24.55 -10.84 18.18
N LEU A 207 -23.27 -11.12 17.90
CA LEU A 207 -22.74 -12.49 17.94
C LEU A 207 -22.65 -13.06 19.36
N LYS A 208 -22.40 -12.25 20.37
CA LYS A 208 -22.43 -12.68 21.79
C LYS A 208 -23.85 -12.98 22.25
N THR A 209 -24.80 -12.11 21.91
CA THR A 209 -26.19 -12.23 22.35
C THR A 209 -26.94 -13.36 21.63
N ARG A 210 -26.71 -13.52 20.32
CA ARG A 210 -27.41 -14.55 19.51
C ARG A 210 -26.62 -15.85 19.35
N GLY A 211 -25.34 -15.85 19.66
CA GLY A 211 -24.42 -16.98 19.43
C GLY A 211 -23.94 -17.09 17.98
N VAL A 212 -24.85 -17.03 17.00
CA VAL A 212 -24.54 -17.13 15.56
C VAL A 212 -25.39 -16.13 14.77
N ALA A 213 -24.82 -15.50 13.75
CA ALA A 213 -25.57 -14.68 12.80
C ALA A 213 -25.04 -14.83 11.38
N ASP A 214 -25.91 -14.69 10.37
CA ASP A 214 -25.50 -14.64 8.96
C ASP A 214 -25.14 -13.22 8.49
N PHE A 215 -24.56 -13.12 7.29
CA PHE A 215 -24.14 -11.84 6.72
C PHE A 215 -25.31 -10.84 6.58
N GLY A 216 -26.48 -11.30 6.18
CA GLY A 216 -27.65 -10.44 5.96
C GLY A 216 -28.28 -9.96 7.27
N GLU A 217 -28.24 -10.77 8.32
CA GLU A 217 -28.59 -10.35 9.68
C GLU A 217 -27.63 -9.25 10.17
N LEU A 218 -26.32 -9.47 10.05
CA LEU A 218 -25.33 -8.49 10.48
C LEU A 218 -25.44 -7.15 9.73
N MET A 219 -25.76 -7.17 8.42
CA MET A 219 -26.06 -5.95 7.67
C MET A 219 -27.27 -5.19 8.26
N ARG A 220 -28.34 -5.90 8.61
CA ARG A 220 -29.56 -5.29 9.18
C ARG A 220 -29.28 -4.62 10.53
N TYR A 221 -28.47 -5.24 11.38
CA TYR A 221 -28.13 -4.69 12.70
C TYR A 221 -27.16 -3.50 12.61
N THR A 222 -26.12 -3.63 11.78
CA THR A 222 -25.07 -2.62 11.69
C THR A 222 -25.48 -1.43 10.81
N LYS A 223 -26.51 -1.59 9.96
CA LYS A 223 -26.88 -0.65 8.90
C LYS A 223 -25.71 -0.33 7.94
N ALA A 224 -24.69 -1.18 7.91
CA ALA A 224 -23.51 -1.00 7.09
C ALA A 224 -23.75 -1.49 5.66
N SER A 225 -23.04 -0.87 4.70
CA SER A 225 -22.99 -1.39 3.33
C SER A 225 -22.35 -2.78 3.29
N ARG A 226 -22.56 -3.54 2.22
CA ARG A 226 -21.96 -4.86 2.03
C ARG A 226 -20.43 -4.81 2.12
N ALA A 227 -19.80 -3.87 1.41
CA ALA A 227 -18.33 -3.74 1.37
C ALA A 227 -17.78 -3.38 2.75
N THR A 228 -18.40 -2.41 3.43
CA THR A 228 -18.04 -1.98 4.78
C THR A 228 -18.12 -3.15 5.77
N LEU A 229 -19.21 -3.92 5.74
CA LEU A 229 -19.38 -5.07 6.63
C LEU A 229 -18.35 -6.17 6.35
N GLU A 230 -18.07 -6.47 5.07
CA GLU A 230 -17.11 -7.49 4.67
C GLU A 230 -15.69 -7.14 5.16
N TRP A 231 -15.30 -5.87 5.09
CA TRP A 231 -14.05 -5.38 5.67
C TRP A 231 -14.01 -5.59 7.19
N HIS A 232 -15.05 -5.16 7.92
CA HIS A 232 -15.09 -5.34 9.38
C HIS A 232 -15.05 -6.82 9.79
N LEU A 233 -15.75 -7.69 9.08
CA LEU A 233 -15.72 -9.13 9.31
C LEU A 233 -14.33 -9.73 9.02
N TRP A 234 -13.67 -9.28 7.96
CA TRP A 234 -12.29 -9.67 7.67
C TRP A 234 -11.34 -9.25 8.79
N VAL A 235 -11.45 -8.00 9.28
CA VAL A 235 -10.65 -7.49 10.40
C VAL A 235 -10.90 -8.34 11.67
N LEU A 236 -12.15 -8.60 12.03
CA LEU A 236 -12.48 -9.39 13.22
C LEU A 236 -12.02 -10.86 13.09
N LYS A 237 -12.16 -11.45 11.90
CA LYS A 237 -11.76 -12.83 11.61
C LYS A 237 -10.24 -13.01 11.64
N THR A 238 -9.49 -12.13 10.97
CA THR A 238 -8.02 -12.18 10.95
C THR A 238 -7.40 -12.01 12.34
N ARG A 239 -8.14 -11.37 13.26
CA ARG A 239 -7.77 -11.21 14.67
C ARG A 239 -8.26 -12.33 15.58
N GLY A 240 -8.98 -13.30 15.02
CA GLY A 240 -9.50 -14.44 15.78
C GLY A 240 -10.60 -14.07 16.77
N LEU A 241 -11.24 -12.90 16.63
CA LEU A 241 -12.35 -12.49 17.49
C LEU A 241 -13.67 -13.16 17.07
N ILE A 242 -13.77 -13.51 15.79
CA ILE A 242 -14.90 -14.26 15.24
C ILE A 242 -14.39 -15.42 14.39
N VAL A 243 -15.25 -16.42 14.22
CA VAL A 243 -15.06 -17.56 13.32
C VAL A 243 -16.16 -17.52 12.26
N GLU A 244 -15.79 -17.80 11.02
CA GLU A 244 -16.72 -17.98 9.90
C GLU A 244 -16.92 -19.47 9.65
N VAL A 245 -18.17 -19.92 9.62
CA VAL A 245 -18.57 -21.30 9.31
C VAL A 245 -19.46 -21.28 8.08
N LYS A 246 -19.13 -22.11 7.09
CA LYS A 246 -19.98 -22.28 5.91
C LYS A 246 -21.10 -23.27 6.21
N SER A 247 -22.35 -22.86 5.95
CA SER A 247 -23.53 -23.72 6.05
C SER A 247 -24.30 -23.64 4.72
N GLY A 248 -24.04 -24.62 3.85
CA GLY A 248 -24.55 -24.62 2.47
C GLY A 248 -24.07 -23.38 1.70
N ARG A 249 -25.02 -22.59 1.19
CA ARG A 249 -24.75 -21.32 0.47
C ARG A 249 -24.56 -20.11 1.40
N ARG A 250 -24.74 -20.27 2.71
CA ARG A 250 -24.65 -19.17 3.68
C ARG A 250 -23.32 -19.18 4.42
N ARG A 251 -22.87 -17.97 4.76
CA ARG A 251 -21.76 -17.73 5.69
C ARG A 251 -22.35 -17.38 7.05
N LEU A 252 -22.03 -18.17 8.06
CA LEU A 252 -22.43 -17.94 9.44
C LEU A 252 -21.21 -17.46 10.22
N TYR A 253 -21.42 -16.50 11.11
CA TYR A 253 -20.37 -15.95 11.95
C TYR A 253 -20.70 -16.23 13.41
N LYS A 254 -19.66 -16.49 14.21
CA LYS A 254 -19.75 -16.76 15.65
C LYS A 254 -18.62 -16.04 16.38
N ALA A 255 -18.91 -15.44 17.53
CA ALA A 255 -17.85 -14.88 18.39
C ALA A 255 -17.00 -16.01 18.98
N LYS A 256 -15.68 -15.81 19.00
CA LYS A 256 -14.76 -16.70 19.71
C LYS A 256 -14.80 -16.35 21.20
N PRO A 257 -14.91 -17.34 22.12
CA PRO A 257 -14.86 -17.07 23.56
C PRO A 257 -13.53 -16.45 23.98
#